data_AF-A0A4R2YZD6-F1
#
_entry.id   AF-A0A4R2YZD6-F1
#
_cell.length_a   1.000
_cell.length_b   1.000
_cell.length_c   1.000
_cell.angle_alpha   90.00
_cell.angle_beta   90.00
_cell.angle_gamma   90.00
#
_symmetry.space_group_name_H-M   'P 1'
#
loop_
_entity.id
_entity.type
_entity.pdbx_description
1 polymer ?
#
loop_
_entity_poly.entity_id
_entity_poly.type
_entity_poly.pdbx_seq_one_letter_code
_entity_poly.pdbx_strand_id
1 'polypeptide(L)'
;MFNFFKRIPILGTIVYITNSYIYNGDINSNKKFAPIKLWIKKLTLKFLLCSLLTMLVFKDFIYNIYINHTLNYSLLLPLSLNPGDKITATFPSLIGFGIGVYALLFALDKSVVGEVQKAISNSTKTSGSVLMLSSDLAYPLIILIITLGIGILQTVFSKSLYLCAISWFMLWYSFVVIIEMIGVLFGLTNNSLLDKLDD
;
A
#
# COMPACT_ATOMS: atom_id res chain seq x y z
N MET A 1 4.36 10.51 23.29
CA MET A 1 4.50 10.88 21.87
C MET A 1 3.47 10.21 20.95
N PHE A 2 3.27 8.89 21.00
CA PHE A 2 2.28 8.19 20.16
C PHE A 2 0.82 8.66 20.36
N ASN A 3 0.44 8.95 21.62
CA ASN A 3 -0.89 9.51 21.95
C ASN A 3 -1.10 10.95 21.43
N PHE A 4 -0.03 11.69 21.09
CA PHE A 4 -0.14 13.04 20.57
C PHE A 4 -0.45 13.02 19.06
N PHE A 5 0.19 12.12 18.31
CA PHE A 5 -0.13 11.90 16.90
C PHE A 5 -1.54 11.31 16.69
N LYS A 6 -2.03 10.47 17.62
CA LYS A 6 -3.42 9.96 17.61
C LYS A 6 -4.49 11.04 17.78
N ARG A 7 -4.15 12.24 18.29
CA ARG A 7 -5.11 13.33 18.50
C ARG A 7 -5.38 14.17 17.24
N ILE A 8 -4.54 14.07 16.21
CA ILE A 8 -4.77 14.76 14.96
C ILE A 8 -5.74 13.92 14.12
N PRO A 9 -6.94 14.44 13.79
CA PRO A 9 -7.89 13.69 12.97
C PRO A 9 -7.26 13.34 11.62
N ILE A 10 -7.59 12.17 11.08
CA ILE A 10 -7.08 11.61 9.80
C ILE A 10 -5.61 11.19 9.87
N LEU A 11 -4.68 12.11 10.19
CA LEU A 11 -3.25 11.81 10.28
C LEU A 11 -2.94 10.78 11.38
N GLY A 12 -3.60 10.89 12.53
CA GLY A 12 -3.47 9.90 13.61
C GLY A 12 -3.90 8.50 13.20
N THR A 13 -4.95 8.40 12.37
CA THR A 13 -5.46 7.13 11.83
C THR A 13 -4.48 6.51 10.84
N ILE A 14 -3.92 7.31 9.93
CA ILE A 14 -2.91 6.86 8.96
C ILE A 14 -1.66 6.34 9.68
N VAL A 15 -1.16 7.10 10.66
CA VAL A 15 0.02 6.70 11.44
C VAL A 15 -0.27 5.44 12.25
N TYR A 16 -1.45 5.32 12.86
CA TYR A 16 -1.84 4.14 13.61
C TYR A 16 -1.86 2.88 12.75
N ILE A 17 -2.54 2.94 11.59
CA ILE A 17 -2.69 1.79 10.70
C ILE A 17 -1.34 1.42 10.07
N THR A 18 -0.54 2.41 9.66
CA THR A 18 0.81 2.16 9.14
C THR A 18 1.72 1.56 10.21
N ASN A 19 1.66 2.03 11.45
CA ASN A 19 2.45 1.49 12.55
C ASN A 19 2.05 0.05 12.88
N SER A 20 0.74 -0.24 12.88
CA SER A 20 0.20 -1.59 13.05
C SER A 20 0.66 -2.53 11.94
N TYR A 21 0.67 -2.04 10.71
CA TYR A 21 1.16 -2.79 9.56
C TYR A 21 2.67 -3.10 9.71
N ILE A 22 3.48 -2.17 10.18
CA ILE A 22 4.93 -2.37 10.33
C ILE A 22 5.27 -3.31 11.49
N TYR A 23 4.43 -3.33 12.52
CA TYR A 23 4.52 -4.29 13.61
C TYR A 23 4.00 -5.69 13.24
N ASN A 24 3.53 -5.92 12.01
CA ASN A 24 2.83 -7.15 11.64
C ASN A 24 1.77 -7.47 12.68
N GLY A 25 0.91 -6.50 13.03
CA GLY A 25 -0.19 -6.65 13.98
C GLY A 25 0.13 -7.18 15.38
N ASP A 26 1.38 -7.07 15.86
CA ASP A 26 1.73 -7.31 17.26
C ASP A 26 0.87 -6.39 18.18
N ILE A 27 0.46 -6.90 19.33
CA ILE A 27 -0.34 -6.21 20.36
C ILE A 27 0.38 -4.92 20.83
N ASN A 28 1.71 -4.89 20.71
CA ASN A 28 2.54 -3.72 21.02
C ASN A 28 2.34 -2.54 20.06
N SER A 29 1.77 -2.77 18.86
CA SER A 29 1.49 -1.73 17.85
C SER A 29 0.59 -0.60 18.35
N ASN A 30 -0.29 -0.90 19.30
CA ASN A 30 -1.23 0.07 19.86
C ASN A 30 -0.61 0.93 20.97
N LYS A 31 0.50 0.45 21.56
CA LYS A 31 1.15 1.05 22.74
C LYS A 31 2.45 1.78 22.40
N LYS A 32 3.18 1.38 21.36
CA LYS A 32 4.50 1.94 21.01
C LYS A 32 4.65 2.19 19.51
N PHE A 33 5.44 3.19 19.15
CA PHE A 33 5.87 3.44 17.76
C PHE A 33 6.90 2.36 17.36
N ALA A 34 6.78 1.83 16.14
CA ALA A 34 7.65 0.78 15.66
C ALA A 34 9.09 1.30 15.51
N PRO A 35 10.10 0.55 15.98
CA PRO A 35 11.49 0.96 15.82
C PRO A 35 11.82 1.15 14.33
N ILE A 36 12.59 2.19 14.03
CA ILE A 36 12.96 2.60 12.67
C ILE A 36 13.60 1.45 11.86
N LYS A 37 14.29 0.51 12.52
CA LYS A 37 14.84 -0.69 11.88
C LYS A 37 13.77 -1.55 11.20
N LEU A 38 12.58 -1.69 11.79
CA LEU A 38 11.47 -2.44 11.21
C LEU A 38 10.84 -1.70 10.02
N TRP A 39 10.72 -0.37 10.13
CA TRP A 39 10.27 0.48 9.01
C TRP A 39 11.14 0.27 7.78
N ILE A 40 12.46 0.38 7.96
CA ILE A 40 13.44 0.18 6.90
C ILE A 40 13.31 -1.24 6.35
N LYS A 41 13.38 -2.28 7.20
CA LYS A 41 13.32 -3.67 6.71
C LYS A 41 12.08 -3.96 5.85
N LYS A 42 10.90 -3.44 6.23
CA LYS A 42 9.64 -3.74 5.54
C LYS A 42 9.40 -2.85 4.30
N LEU A 43 9.85 -1.60 4.32
CA LEU A 43 9.56 -0.63 3.25
C LEU A 43 10.68 -0.52 2.20
N THR A 44 11.95 -0.79 2.54
CA THR A 44 13.07 -0.48 1.64
C THR A 44 13.01 -1.23 0.31
N LEU A 45 12.65 -2.52 0.31
CA LEU A 45 12.57 -3.28 -0.95
C LEU A 45 11.47 -2.73 -1.87
N LYS A 46 10.31 -2.39 -1.30
CA LYS A 46 9.18 -1.81 -2.04
C LYS A 46 9.54 -0.44 -2.59
N PHE A 47 10.16 0.38 -1.75
CA PHE A 47 10.63 1.71 -2.12
C PHE A 47 11.64 1.65 -3.27
N LEU A 48 12.64 0.76 -3.18
CA LEU A 48 13.64 0.56 -4.25
C LEU A 48 12.98 0.11 -5.56
N LEU A 49 12.08 -0.87 -5.51
CA LEU A 49 11.38 -1.37 -6.69
C LEU A 49 10.53 -0.27 -7.34
N CYS A 50 9.77 0.49 -6.55
CA CYS A 50 8.94 1.58 -7.06
C CYS A 50 9.78 2.74 -7.61
N SER A 51 10.90 3.05 -6.97
CA SER A 51 11.86 4.04 -7.47
C SER A 51 12.45 3.62 -8.82
N LEU A 52 12.82 2.34 -8.97
CA LEU A 52 13.35 1.81 -10.22
C LEU A 52 12.31 1.87 -11.35
N LEU A 53 11.08 1.44 -11.08
CA LEU A 53 9.98 1.54 -12.06
C LEU A 53 9.68 2.98 -12.45
N THR A 54 9.74 3.91 -11.50
CA THR A 54 9.58 5.34 -11.77
C THR A 54 10.71 5.86 -12.66
N MET A 55 11.97 5.53 -12.34
CA MET A 55 13.11 5.91 -13.20
C MET A 55 12.99 5.37 -14.62
N LEU A 56 12.44 4.17 -14.80
CA LEU A 56 12.22 3.58 -16.12
C LEU A 56 11.24 4.40 -16.96
N VAL A 57 10.18 4.93 -16.33
CA VAL A 57 9.24 5.85 -17.01
C VAL A 57 9.92 7.15 -17.45
N PHE A 58 10.88 7.65 -16.66
CA PHE A 58 11.63 8.87 -16.95
C PHE A 58 12.96 8.63 -17.69
N LYS A 59 13.20 7.44 -18.24
CA LYS A 59 14.51 7.06 -18.83
C LYS A 59 15.01 8.04 -19.88
N ASP A 60 14.13 8.52 -20.76
CA ASP A 60 14.49 9.37 -21.90
C ASP A 60 14.83 10.80 -21.42
N PHE A 61 14.15 11.25 -20.37
CA PHE A 61 14.45 12.51 -19.68
C PHE A 61 15.79 12.44 -18.94
N ILE A 62 16.06 11.35 -18.22
CA ILE A 62 17.33 11.13 -17.51
C ILE A 62 18.50 11.05 -18.50
N TYR A 63 18.33 10.30 -19.59
CA TYR A 63 19.33 10.16 -20.64
C TYR A 63 19.67 11.51 -21.28
N ASN A 64 18.66 12.36 -21.54
CA ASN A 64 18.89 13.68 -22.12
C ASN A 64 19.62 14.64 -21.16
N ILE A 65 19.29 14.61 -19.87
CA ILE A 65 20.03 15.38 -18.85
C ILE A 65 21.49 14.95 -18.80
N TYR A 66 21.75 13.64 -18.89
CA TYR A 66 23.10 13.09 -18.81
C TYR A 66 23.97 13.47 -20.02
N ILE A 67 23.41 13.45 -21.24
CA ILE A 67 24.17 13.71 -22.47
C ILE A 67 24.19 15.18 -22.87
N ASN A 68 23.04 15.84 -22.86
CA ASN A 68 22.90 17.18 -23.42
C ASN A 68 22.96 18.28 -22.34
N HIS A 69 22.93 17.92 -21.05
CA HIS A 69 22.84 18.85 -19.92
C HIS A 69 21.67 19.86 -20.03
N THR A 70 20.67 19.55 -20.86
CA THR A 70 19.49 20.40 -21.07
C THR A 70 18.25 19.81 -20.42
N LEU A 71 17.52 20.63 -19.67
CA LEU A 71 16.20 20.29 -19.15
C LEU A 71 15.14 20.54 -20.24
N ASN A 72 15.07 19.64 -21.22
CA ASN A 72 14.08 19.75 -22.28
C ASN A 72 12.85 18.87 -22.00
N TYR A 73 11.79 19.52 -21.53
CA TYR A 73 10.52 18.89 -21.14
C TYR A 73 9.74 18.31 -22.32
N SER A 74 10.05 18.70 -23.57
CA SER A 74 9.34 18.21 -24.77
C SER A 74 9.70 16.78 -25.17
N LEU A 75 10.78 16.23 -24.59
CA LEU A 75 11.22 14.85 -24.82
C LEU A 75 10.56 13.84 -23.87
N LEU A 76 9.77 14.31 -22.92
CA LEU A 76 8.93 13.44 -22.11
C LEU A 76 7.84 12.84 -23.01
N LEU A 77 7.80 11.50 -23.09
CA LEU A 77 6.73 10.78 -23.76
C LEU A 77 5.36 11.31 -23.27
N PRO A 78 4.36 11.50 -24.16
CA PRO A 78 3.03 11.95 -23.77
C PRO A 78 2.42 11.09 -22.65
N LEU A 79 2.75 9.79 -22.67
CA LEU A 79 2.33 8.82 -21.66
C LEU A 79 2.86 9.14 -20.25
N SER A 80 4.04 9.75 -20.16
CA SER A 80 4.71 10.07 -18.89
C SER A 80 4.15 11.34 -18.23
N LEU A 81 3.46 12.21 -18.98
CA LEU A 81 3.05 13.54 -18.52
C LEU A 81 1.83 13.54 -17.61
N ASN A 82 0.94 12.53 -17.70
CA ASN A 82 -0.34 12.50 -16.97
C ASN A 82 -0.55 11.20 -16.17
N PRO A 83 0.25 10.92 -15.13
CA PRO A 83 -0.04 9.83 -14.19
C PRO A 83 -1.34 10.06 -13.39
N GLY A 84 -1.72 11.31 -13.14
CA GLY A 84 -2.93 11.66 -12.39
C GLY A 84 -4.21 11.13 -13.03
N ASP A 85 -4.32 11.23 -14.36
CA ASP A 85 -5.47 10.72 -15.11
C ASP A 85 -5.58 9.18 -15.01
N LYS A 86 -4.43 8.49 -15.01
CA LYS A 86 -4.39 7.03 -14.83
C LYS A 86 -4.84 6.63 -13.42
N ILE A 87 -4.38 7.38 -12.42
CA ILE A 87 -4.74 7.15 -11.02
C ILE A 87 -6.24 7.37 -10.84
N THR A 88 -6.77 8.52 -11.26
CA THR A 88 -8.18 8.88 -11.06
C THR A 88 -9.13 7.97 -11.82
N ALA A 89 -8.73 7.42 -12.97
CA ALA A 89 -9.51 6.44 -13.71
C ALA A 89 -9.53 5.04 -13.06
N THR A 90 -8.42 4.58 -12.46
CA THR A 90 -8.26 3.17 -12.05
C THR A 90 -8.53 2.95 -10.55
N PHE A 91 -8.13 3.91 -9.71
CA PHE A 91 -8.08 3.73 -8.27
C PHE A 91 -9.44 3.69 -7.58
N PRO A 92 -10.49 4.41 -8.03
CA PRO A 92 -11.83 4.25 -7.45
C PRO A 92 -12.31 2.79 -7.49
N SER A 93 -12.09 2.08 -8.59
CA SER A 93 -12.42 0.66 -8.73
C SER A 93 -11.60 -0.23 -7.79
N LEU A 94 -10.30 0.06 -7.64
CA LEU A 94 -9.41 -0.68 -6.72
C LEU A 94 -9.78 -0.46 -5.24
N ILE A 95 -10.19 0.75 -4.87
CA ILE A 95 -10.71 1.06 -3.54
C ILE A 95 -12.02 0.30 -3.32
N GLY A 96 -12.94 0.30 -4.30
CA GLY A 96 -14.17 -0.50 -4.26
C GLY A 96 -13.90 -1.99 -4.07
N PHE A 97 -12.89 -2.53 -4.76
CA PHE A 97 -12.43 -3.91 -4.56
C PHE A 97 -11.95 -4.15 -3.12
N GLY A 98 -11.07 -3.29 -2.59
CA GLY A 98 -10.57 -3.45 -1.22
C GLY A 98 -11.68 -3.35 -0.16
N ILE A 99 -12.66 -2.47 -0.36
CA ILE A 99 -13.86 -2.39 0.51
C ILE A 99 -14.71 -3.66 0.38
N GLY A 100 -14.90 -4.18 -0.83
CA GLY A 100 -15.65 -5.41 -1.07
C GLY A 100 -15.04 -6.62 -0.38
N VAL A 101 -13.71 -6.78 -0.45
CA VAL A 101 -12.97 -7.80 0.31
C VAL A 101 -13.16 -7.62 1.81
N TYR A 102 -13.06 -6.37 2.30
CA TYR A 102 -13.22 -6.08 3.72
C TYR A 102 -14.63 -6.43 4.21
N ALA A 103 -15.66 -6.09 3.43
CA ALA A 103 -17.06 -6.45 3.72
C ALA A 103 -17.28 -7.97 3.72
N LEU A 104 -16.65 -8.70 2.80
CA LEU A 104 -16.73 -10.16 2.75
C LEU A 104 -16.21 -10.80 4.03
N LEU A 105 -15.12 -10.27 4.61
CA LEU A 105 -14.58 -10.78 5.88
C LEU A 105 -15.52 -10.60 7.07
N PHE A 106 -16.34 -9.54 7.08
CA PHE A 106 -17.38 -9.37 8.11
C PHE A 106 -18.62 -10.22 7.86
N ALA A 107 -18.89 -10.56 6.59
CA ALA A 107 -19.99 -11.44 6.21
C ALA A 107 -19.66 -12.93 6.44
N LEU A 108 -18.38 -13.30 6.58
CA LEU A 108 -17.95 -14.65 6.90
C LEU A 108 -18.30 -15.03 8.34
N ASP A 109 -18.69 -16.29 8.52
CA ASP A 109 -19.10 -16.84 9.81
C ASP A 109 -17.93 -16.91 10.80
N LYS A 110 -18.23 -16.89 12.10
CA LYS A 110 -17.22 -16.86 13.18
C LYS A 110 -16.26 -18.05 13.13
N SER A 111 -16.70 -19.18 12.59
CA SER A 111 -15.88 -20.37 12.33
C SER A 111 -14.76 -20.09 11.33
N VAL A 112 -15.10 -19.45 10.20
CA VAL A 112 -14.14 -19.09 9.16
C VAL A 112 -13.18 -17.99 9.64
N VAL A 113 -13.69 -17.00 10.38
CA VAL A 113 -12.84 -15.99 11.02
C VAL A 113 -11.88 -16.63 12.03
N GLY A 114 -12.34 -17.66 12.76
CA GLY A 114 -11.52 -18.45 13.69
C GLY A 114 -10.48 -19.34 12.99
N GLU A 115 -10.79 -19.93 11.85
CA GLU A 115 -9.86 -20.69 11.01
C GLU A 115 -8.81 -19.77 10.37
N VAL A 116 -9.22 -18.61 9.86
CA VAL A 116 -8.33 -17.54 9.40
C VAL A 116 -7.39 -17.11 10.53
N GLN A 117 -7.90 -17.03 11.76
CA GLN A 117 -7.09 -16.72 12.92
C GLN A 117 -6.07 -17.83 13.24
N LYS A 118 -6.49 -19.09 13.14
CA LYS A 118 -5.63 -20.26 13.37
C LYS A 118 -4.53 -20.38 12.31
N ALA A 119 -4.85 -20.22 11.02
CA ALA A 119 -3.89 -20.29 9.91
C ALA A 119 -2.76 -19.24 10.04
N ILE A 120 -3.10 -18.01 10.47
CA ILE A 120 -2.10 -16.97 10.73
C ILE A 120 -1.30 -17.27 12.00
N SER A 121 -1.93 -17.79 13.06
CA SER A 121 -1.22 -18.14 14.31
C SER A 121 -0.26 -19.33 14.16
N ASN A 122 -0.54 -20.26 13.24
CA ASN A 122 0.34 -21.38 12.92
C ASN A 122 1.54 -20.95 12.07
N SER A 123 1.40 -19.90 11.25
CA SER A 123 2.53 -19.31 10.51
C SER A 123 3.36 -18.33 11.35
N THR A 124 2.80 -17.73 12.41
CA THR A 124 3.49 -16.78 13.28
C THR A 124 3.07 -16.93 14.76
N LYS A 125 4.02 -17.27 15.64
CA LYS A 125 3.86 -17.51 17.10
C LYS A 125 3.44 -16.27 17.92
N THR A 126 2.49 -15.46 17.47
CA THR A 126 2.06 -14.23 18.17
C THR A 126 0.55 -14.06 18.10
N SER A 127 -0.10 -13.90 19.26
CA SER A 127 -1.57 -13.86 19.44
C SER A 127 -2.27 -12.58 18.92
N GLY A 128 -1.73 -11.95 17.87
CA GLY A 128 -2.22 -10.71 17.24
C GLY A 128 -2.98 -10.91 15.91
N SER A 129 -3.32 -12.14 15.56
CA SER A 129 -3.72 -12.55 14.20
C SER A 129 -4.93 -11.80 13.58
N VAL A 130 -5.97 -11.44 14.34
CA VAL A 130 -7.12 -10.68 13.79
C VAL A 130 -6.75 -9.21 13.56
N LEU A 131 -5.92 -8.66 14.44
CA LEU A 131 -5.42 -7.29 14.33
C LEU A 131 -4.40 -7.18 13.18
N MET A 132 -3.61 -8.22 12.95
CA MET A 132 -2.77 -8.41 11.75
C MET A 132 -3.60 -8.32 10.48
N LEU A 133 -4.62 -9.18 10.36
CA LEU A 133 -5.43 -9.23 9.16
C LEU A 133 -6.11 -7.90 8.85
N SER A 134 -6.75 -7.29 9.86
CA SER A 134 -7.39 -5.98 9.65
C SER A 134 -6.37 -4.90 9.30
N SER A 135 -5.14 -4.98 9.80
CA SER A 135 -4.08 -4.02 9.52
C SER A 135 -3.45 -4.22 8.14
N ASP A 136 -3.27 -5.47 7.72
CA ASP A 136 -2.70 -5.85 6.43
C ASP A 136 -3.66 -5.57 5.26
N LEU A 137 -4.96 -5.49 5.54
CA LEU A 137 -5.98 -5.07 4.56
C LEU A 137 -6.25 -3.55 4.59
N ALA A 138 -6.27 -2.93 5.78
CA ALA A 138 -6.52 -1.49 5.90
C ALA A 138 -5.36 -0.64 5.37
N TYR A 139 -4.12 -1.12 5.48
CA TYR A 139 -2.95 -0.41 4.98
C TYR A 139 -2.99 -0.16 3.46
N PRO A 140 -3.19 -1.18 2.60
CA PRO A 140 -3.44 -0.98 1.17
C PRO A 140 -4.50 0.07 0.87
N LEU A 141 -5.66 0.01 1.54
CA LEU A 141 -6.75 0.95 1.32
C LEU A 141 -6.35 2.41 1.59
N ILE A 142 -5.61 2.66 2.67
CA ILE A 142 -5.10 4.01 2.97
C ILE A 142 -4.15 4.50 1.90
N ILE A 143 -3.23 3.63 1.45
CA ILE A 143 -2.28 3.97 0.39
C ILE A 143 -3.00 4.31 -0.91
N LEU A 144 -4.07 3.60 -1.25
CA LEU A 144 -4.89 3.91 -2.42
C LEU A 144 -5.59 5.26 -2.30
N ILE A 145 -6.14 5.60 -1.14
CA ILE A 145 -6.78 6.91 -0.90
C ILE A 145 -5.75 8.04 -0.99
N ILE A 146 -4.58 7.87 -0.39
CA ILE A 146 -3.49 8.86 -0.46
C ILE A 146 -3.04 9.04 -1.92
N THR A 147 -2.89 7.93 -2.65
CA THR A 147 -2.48 7.95 -4.05
C THR A 147 -3.52 8.61 -4.94
N LEU A 148 -4.81 8.35 -4.70
CA LEU A 148 -5.90 9.05 -5.37
C LEU A 148 -5.85 10.56 -5.13
N GLY A 149 -5.62 10.99 -3.88
CA GLY A 149 -5.44 12.41 -3.55
C GLY A 149 -4.27 13.06 -4.29
N ILE A 150 -3.14 12.36 -4.37
CA ILE A 150 -1.96 12.80 -5.14
C ILE A 150 -2.25 12.84 -6.64
N GLY A 151 -3.00 11.86 -7.16
CA GLY A 151 -3.44 11.83 -8.55
C GLY A 151 -4.31 13.03 -8.90
N ILE A 152 -5.29 13.37 -8.06
CA ILE A 152 -6.13 14.57 -8.21
C ILE A 152 -5.27 15.84 -8.20
N LEU A 153 -4.32 15.95 -7.26
CA LEU A 153 -3.41 17.09 -7.21
C LEU A 153 -2.56 17.21 -8.47
N GLN A 154 -2.09 16.10 -9.04
CA GLN A 154 -1.32 16.13 -10.28
C GLN A 154 -2.19 16.51 -11.48
N THR A 155 -3.44 16.07 -11.56
CA THR A 155 -4.37 16.51 -12.62
C THR A 155 -4.64 18.03 -12.53
N VAL A 156 -4.76 18.59 -11.32
CA VAL A 156 -4.92 20.04 -11.11
C VAL A 156 -3.63 20.80 -11.43
N PHE A 157 -2.48 20.30 -10.99
CA PHE A 157 -1.15 20.91 -11.17
C PHE A 157 -0.31 20.16 -12.20
N SER A 158 -0.87 19.96 -13.40
CA SER A 158 -0.31 19.10 -14.46
C SER A 158 1.09 19.49 -14.95
N LYS A 159 1.50 20.75 -14.75
CA LYS A 159 2.81 21.27 -15.17
C LYS A 159 3.96 20.94 -14.22
N SER A 160 3.68 20.45 -13.01
CA SER A 160 4.73 20.18 -12.02
C SER A 160 5.36 18.81 -12.22
N LEU A 161 6.65 18.79 -12.60
CA LEU A 161 7.42 17.54 -12.72
C LEU A 161 7.54 16.80 -11.39
N TYR A 162 7.68 17.53 -10.28
CA TYR A 162 7.79 16.91 -8.96
C TYR A 162 6.53 16.13 -8.62
N LEU A 163 5.36 16.73 -8.86
CA LEU A 163 4.07 16.04 -8.69
C LEU A 163 3.93 14.87 -9.67
N CYS A 164 4.39 15.02 -10.91
CA CYS A 164 4.39 13.93 -11.88
C CYS A 164 5.22 12.72 -11.41
N ALA A 165 6.45 12.96 -10.95
CA ALA A 165 7.33 11.90 -10.44
C ALA A 165 6.76 11.24 -9.17
N ILE A 166 6.22 12.02 -8.24
CA ILE A 166 5.58 11.52 -7.03
C ILE A 166 4.35 10.68 -7.37
N SER A 167 3.51 11.12 -8.32
CA SER A 167 2.33 10.37 -8.76
C SER A 167 2.72 9.04 -9.39
N TRP A 168 3.76 9.00 -10.23
CA TRP A 168 4.26 7.73 -10.78
C TRP A 168 4.77 6.79 -9.69
N PHE A 169 5.55 7.31 -8.75
CA PHE A 169 6.03 6.53 -7.62
C PHE A 169 4.86 5.94 -6.81
N MET A 170 3.87 6.76 -6.47
CA MET A 170 2.69 6.36 -5.70
C MET A 170 1.80 5.38 -6.44
N LEU A 171 1.69 5.51 -7.77
CA LEU A 171 1.00 4.55 -8.62
C LEU A 171 1.65 3.16 -8.50
N TRP A 172 2.97 3.05 -8.68
CA TRP A 172 3.68 1.78 -8.56
C TRP A 172 3.61 1.22 -7.14
N TYR A 173 3.78 2.09 -6.14
CA TYR A 173 3.71 1.70 -4.74
C TYR A 173 2.36 1.09 -4.38
N SER A 174 1.28 1.70 -4.87
CA SER A 174 -0.08 1.19 -4.68
C SER A 174 -0.31 -0.18 -5.30
N PHE A 175 0.21 -0.44 -6.51
CA PHE A 175 0.13 -1.76 -7.12
C PHE A 175 0.87 -2.82 -6.30
N VAL A 176 2.09 -2.52 -5.82
CA VAL A 176 2.86 -3.44 -4.97
C VAL A 176 2.07 -3.81 -3.71
N VAL A 177 1.48 -2.81 -3.07
CA VAL A 177 0.71 -3.04 -1.82
C VAL A 177 -0.60 -3.79 -2.08
N ILE A 178 -1.27 -3.58 -3.23
CA ILE A 178 -2.44 -4.40 -3.62
C ILE A 178 -2.03 -5.85 -3.88
N ILE A 179 -0.93 -6.11 -4.58
CA ILE A 179 -0.47 -7.47 -4.87
C ILE A 179 -0.18 -8.21 -3.56
N GLU A 180 0.44 -7.53 -2.58
CA GLU A 180 0.67 -8.09 -1.26
C GLU A 180 -0.66 -8.42 -0.55
N MET A 181 -1.64 -7.52 -0.61
CA MET A 181 -2.98 -7.76 -0.07
C MET A 181 -3.63 -9.00 -0.69
N ILE A 182 -3.57 -9.14 -2.02
CA ILE A 182 -4.08 -10.30 -2.76
C ILE A 182 -3.32 -11.56 -2.34
N GLY A 183 -1.99 -11.50 -2.18
CA GLY A 183 -1.17 -12.61 -1.71
C GLY A 183 -1.56 -13.09 -0.31
N VAL A 184 -1.83 -12.15 0.61
CA VAL A 184 -2.35 -12.48 1.95
C VAL A 184 -3.71 -13.18 1.84
N LEU A 185 -4.65 -12.61 1.08
CA LEU A 185 -5.97 -13.22 0.88
C LEU A 185 -5.90 -14.61 0.25
N PHE A 186 -5.06 -14.79 -0.77
CA PHE A 186 -4.88 -16.07 -1.43
C PHE A 186 -4.29 -17.12 -0.49
N GLY A 187 -3.25 -16.75 0.27
CA GLY A 187 -2.67 -17.65 1.27
C GLY A 187 -3.67 -18.09 2.33
N LEU A 188 -4.57 -17.19 2.73
CA LEU A 188 -5.65 -17.50 3.68
C LEU A 188 -6.67 -18.47 3.09
N THR A 189 -7.16 -18.20 1.88
CA THR A 189 -8.12 -19.07 1.20
C THR A 189 -7.55 -20.46 1.00
N ASN A 190 -6.29 -20.57 0.55
CA ASN A 190 -5.66 -21.87 0.30
C ASN A 190 -5.54 -22.72 1.56
N ASN A 191 -5.15 -22.12 2.69
CA ASN A 191 -5.07 -22.82 3.97
C ASN A 191 -6.46 -23.25 4.47
N SER A 192 -7.48 -22.38 4.35
CA SER A 192 -8.86 -22.73 4.74
C SER A 192 -9.52 -23.80 3.86
N LEU A 193 -9.12 -23.90 2.59
CA LEU A 193 -9.63 -24.92 1.68
C LEU A 193 -8.96 -26.27 1.90
N LEU A 194 -7.66 -26.28 2.22
CA LEU A 194 -6.94 -27.52 2.56
C LEU A 194 -7.48 -28.13 3.86
N ASP A 195 -7.71 -27.32 4.90
CA ASP A 195 -8.31 -27.80 6.15
C ASP A 195 -9.71 -28.42 5.94
N LYS A 196 -10.46 -27.95 4.94
CA LYS A 196 -11.80 -28.50 4.59
C LYS A 196 -11.78 -29.72 3.68
N LEU A 197 -10.63 -30.04 3.07
CA LEU A 197 -10.45 -31.22 2.22
C LEU A 197 -9.85 -32.40 2.98
N ASP A 198 -9.21 -32.13 4.12
CA ASP A 198 -8.62 -33.14 5.01
C ASP A 198 -9.61 -33.66 6.09
N ASP A 199 -10.81 -33.07 6.19
CA ASP A 199 -11.97 -33.53 6.99
C ASP A 199 -12.98 -34.31 6.13
#